data_AF-A0A7Y2JPR3-F1
#
_entry.id   AF-A0A7Y2JPR3-F1
#
_cell.length_a   1.000
_cell.length_b   1.000
_cell.length_c   1.000
_cell.angle_alpha   90.00
_cell.angle_beta   90.00
_cell.angle_gamma   90.00
#
_symmetry.space_group_name_H-M   'P 1'
#
loop_
_entity.id
_entity.type
_entity.pdbx_description
1 polymer ?
#
loop_
_entity_poly.entity_id
_entity_poly.type
_entity_poly.pdbx_seq_one_letter_code
_entity_poly.pdbx_strand_id
1 'polypeptide(L)'
;NDVIGPRLEGMLAGDQISVDAEMVETDGTPNKGKLGANAILSVSLAVARAAAVDCDMPLYRYLGGPMAHILPVPLMNILNGGAHASNNVDAQEFMIVPLGADTFAEALRIGAEVFHALKKVLTSAKLSTAVGDEGGFAPMLPSNEAALDVVMQAIAVAGYGPGKDVAIALDVAASELYRDGAYVFHKGDGARRSAAELIDLYAAWVDAYPIVSIEDGLAEDDWDGWAELTQRLGDRVQLVGDDLFCTSVERLGNGIERGVANSILIKVNQIGTLTETLQCIELAKASAYGAVISHRSGETEDTFIADLAVASGVGQIKTGSASRTDRVAKYNQLLRIAEELNDVAHYPGRTLFRL
;
A
#
# COMPACT_ATOMS: atom_id res chain seq x y z
N ASN A 1 -29.06 7.87 -1.36
CA ASN A 1 -30.23 8.71 -1.11
C ASN A 1 -31.51 7.90 -1.03
N ASP A 2 -31.94 7.21 -2.10
CA ASP A 2 -33.31 6.64 -2.12
C ASP A 2 -33.45 5.23 -1.53
N VAL A 3 -32.32 4.52 -1.31
CA VAL A 3 -32.33 3.14 -0.81
C VAL A 3 -31.60 3.04 0.54
N ILE A 4 -30.28 3.30 0.58
CA ILE A 4 -29.48 3.19 1.81
C ILE A 4 -29.97 4.17 2.89
N GLY A 5 -30.22 5.42 2.53
CA GLY A 5 -30.61 6.47 3.51
C GLY A 5 -31.83 6.10 4.34
N PRO A 6 -32.99 5.79 3.73
CA PRO A 6 -34.19 5.36 4.44
C PRO A 6 -34.02 4.08 5.27
N ARG A 7 -33.09 3.20 4.88
CA ARG A 7 -32.81 1.95 5.61
C ARG A 7 -32.03 2.19 6.90
N LEU A 8 -31.09 3.15 6.88
CA LEU A 8 -30.26 3.48 8.03
C LEU A 8 -30.88 4.51 8.97
N GLU A 9 -32.00 5.13 8.60
CA GLU A 9 -32.66 6.14 9.43
C GLU A 9 -33.10 5.55 10.78
N GLY A 10 -32.65 6.17 11.88
CA GLY A 10 -32.92 5.71 13.24
C GLY A 10 -31.93 4.67 13.79
N MET A 11 -31.00 4.17 12.97
CA MET A 11 -29.90 3.34 13.47
C MET A 11 -28.87 4.18 14.22
N LEU A 12 -28.21 3.57 15.21
CA LEU A 12 -27.14 4.22 15.97
C LEU A 12 -25.84 4.19 15.17
N ALA A 13 -25.26 5.36 14.88
CA ALA A 13 -24.01 5.46 14.14
C ALA A 13 -22.82 4.77 14.86
N GLY A 14 -22.87 4.68 16.20
CA GLY A 14 -21.88 3.97 17.00
C GLY A 14 -21.90 2.44 16.82
N ASP A 15 -22.97 1.88 16.25
CA ASP A 15 -23.07 0.45 15.94
C ASP A 15 -22.67 0.19 14.48
N GLN A 16 -21.38 0.40 14.20
CA GLN A 16 -20.81 0.30 12.85
C GLN A 16 -21.08 -1.05 12.18
N ILE A 17 -21.00 -2.15 12.96
CA ILE A 17 -21.22 -3.50 12.44
C ILE A 17 -22.65 -3.66 11.97
N SER A 18 -23.63 -3.23 12.76
CA SER A 18 -25.05 -3.31 12.37
C SER A 18 -25.35 -2.45 11.14
N VAL A 19 -24.77 -1.24 11.06
CA VAL A 19 -24.95 -0.35 9.90
C VAL A 19 -24.35 -0.97 8.62
N ASP A 20 -23.12 -1.49 8.69
CA ASP A 20 -22.49 -2.15 7.56
C ASP A 20 -23.27 -3.42 7.14
N ALA A 21 -23.74 -4.21 8.10
CA ALA A 21 -24.53 -5.41 7.84
C ALA A 21 -25.86 -5.10 7.15
N GLU A 22 -26.60 -4.08 7.59
CA GLU A 22 -27.86 -3.64 6.95
C GLU A 22 -27.64 -3.22 5.49
N MET A 23 -26.54 -2.52 5.19
CA MET A 23 -26.20 -2.14 3.82
C MET A 23 -25.85 -3.35 2.94
N VAL A 24 -25.09 -4.31 3.47
CA VAL A 24 -24.74 -5.55 2.77
C VAL A 24 -25.99 -6.40 2.51
N GLU A 25 -26.88 -6.54 3.49
CA GLU A 25 -28.15 -7.26 3.33
C GLU A 25 -29.07 -6.57 2.32
N THR A 26 -29.17 -5.24 2.37
CA THR A 26 -29.98 -4.45 1.43
C THR A 26 -29.50 -4.60 -0.02
N ASP A 27 -28.19 -4.69 -0.21
CA ASP A 27 -27.60 -5.02 -1.51
C ASP A 27 -27.94 -6.46 -1.91
N GLY A 28 -27.65 -7.43 -1.04
CA GLY A 28 -28.01 -8.84 -1.23
C GLY A 28 -27.20 -9.58 -2.29
N THR A 29 -26.11 -8.99 -2.80
CA THR A 29 -25.18 -9.65 -3.74
C THR A 29 -23.80 -9.85 -3.09
N PRO A 30 -23.08 -10.94 -3.41
CA PRO A 30 -21.80 -11.25 -2.77
C PRO A 30 -20.72 -10.21 -3.07
N ASN A 31 -20.81 -9.50 -4.19
CA ASN A 31 -19.84 -8.50 -4.65
C ASN A 31 -20.32 -7.06 -4.49
N LYS A 32 -21.42 -6.83 -3.75
CA LYS A 32 -22.01 -5.49 -3.57
C LYS A 32 -22.38 -4.80 -4.90
N GLY A 33 -22.76 -5.59 -5.91
CA GLY A 33 -22.96 -5.15 -7.28
C GLY A 33 -24.32 -4.49 -7.56
N LYS A 34 -25.30 -4.59 -6.65
CA LYS A 34 -26.65 -4.03 -6.86
C LYS A 34 -26.71 -2.55 -6.48
N LEU A 35 -26.16 -2.19 -5.34
CA LEU A 35 -26.04 -0.82 -4.85
C LEU A 35 -24.71 -0.18 -5.24
N GLY A 36 -23.69 -1.02 -5.46
CA GLY A 36 -22.32 -0.60 -5.74
C GLY A 36 -21.49 -0.50 -4.46
N ALA A 37 -20.34 -1.19 -4.43
CA ALA A 37 -19.40 -1.13 -3.31
C ALA A 37 -18.94 0.30 -2.99
N ASN A 38 -18.87 1.18 -3.99
CA ASN A 38 -18.57 2.60 -3.81
C ASN A 38 -19.64 3.35 -2.99
N ALA A 39 -20.94 3.07 -3.22
CA ALA A 39 -22.03 3.70 -2.48
C ALA A 39 -22.04 3.21 -1.02
N ILE A 40 -21.90 1.89 -0.83
CA ILE A 40 -21.86 1.27 0.51
C ILE A 40 -20.66 1.79 1.30
N LEU A 41 -19.46 1.78 0.72
CA LEU A 41 -18.26 2.24 1.39
C LEU A 41 -18.35 3.71 1.79
N SER A 42 -18.83 4.57 0.88
CA SER A 42 -18.93 6.01 1.17
C SER A 42 -19.80 6.28 2.40
N VAL A 43 -20.91 5.54 2.55
CA VAL A 43 -21.78 5.63 3.73
C VAL A 43 -21.12 5.01 4.96
N SER A 44 -20.50 3.84 4.82
CA SER A 44 -19.78 3.13 5.90
C SER A 44 -18.72 4.03 6.57
N LEU A 45 -17.88 4.68 5.78
CA LEU A 45 -16.83 5.58 6.28
C LEU A 45 -17.41 6.89 6.85
N ALA A 46 -18.48 7.42 6.25
CA ALA A 46 -19.13 8.63 6.75
C ALA A 46 -19.81 8.40 8.11
N VAL A 47 -20.41 7.22 8.32
CA VAL A 47 -21.00 6.82 9.61
C VAL A 47 -19.94 6.75 10.70
N ALA A 48 -18.79 6.11 10.43
CA ALA A 48 -17.67 6.06 11.37
C ALA A 48 -17.17 7.46 11.75
N ARG A 49 -17.05 8.38 10.78
CA ARG A 49 -16.68 9.78 11.02
C ARG A 49 -17.72 10.50 11.88
N ALA A 50 -19.01 10.32 11.58
CA ALA A 50 -20.09 10.95 12.34
C ALA A 50 -20.12 10.44 13.78
N ALA A 51 -19.91 9.14 14.00
CA ALA A 51 -19.84 8.55 15.32
C ALA A 51 -18.63 9.02 16.13
N ALA A 52 -17.46 9.16 15.48
CA ALA A 52 -16.28 9.75 16.11
C ALA A 52 -16.53 11.19 16.59
N VAL A 53 -17.18 12.01 15.74
CA VAL A 53 -17.58 13.38 16.10
C VAL A 53 -18.59 13.42 17.24
N ASP A 54 -19.60 12.53 17.23
CA ASP A 54 -20.62 12.44 18.30
C ASP A 54 -19.99 12.06 19.65
N CYS A 55 -18.92 11.26 19.63
CA CYS A 55 -18.14 10.88 20.81
C CYS A 55 -17.08 11.92 21.22
N ASP A 56 -16.95 13.04 20.48
CA ASP A 56 -15.88 14.04 20.65
C ASP A 56 -14.48 13.40 20.62
N MET A 57 -14.27 12.45 19.70
CA MET A 57 -13.02 11.73 19.52
C MET A 57 -12.45 11.91 18.11
N PRO A 58 -11.11 12.03 17.97
CA PRO A 58 -10.45 11.85 16.69
C PRO A 58 -10.78 10.48 16.09
N LEU A 59 -10.90 10.40 14.77
CA LEU A 59 -11.30 9.16 14.09
C LEU A 59 -10.35 7.99 14.41
N TYR A 60 -9.03 8.22 14.41
CA TYR A 60 -8.08 7.16 14.75
C TYR A 60 -8.25 6.61 16.18
N ARG A 61 -8.67 7.44 17.14
CA ARG A 61 -8.98 7.03 18.53
C ARG A 61 -10.30 6.30 18.62
N TYR A 62 -11.33 6.79 17.92
CA TYR A 62 -12.63 6.14 17.86
C TYR A 62 -12.51 4.71 17.33
N LEU A 63 -11.73 4.51 16.27
CA LEU A 63 -11.54 3.20 15.64
C LEU A 63 -10.57 2.27 16.39
N GLY A 64 -9.43 2.79 16.85
CA GLY A 64 -8.35 1.98 17.42
C GLY A 64 -8.30 1.95 18.96
N GLY A 65 -9.13 2.75 19.61
CA GLY A 65 -9.19 2.85 21.06
C GLY A 65 -7.97 3.54 21.69
N PRO A 66 -7.77 3.38 23.02
CA PRO A 66 -6.76 4.12 23.78
C PRO A 66 -5.31 3.76 23.42
N MET A 67 -5.09 2.63 22.76
CA MET A 67 -3.76 2.18 22.34
C MET A 67 -3.41 2.57 20.89
N ALA A 68 -4.24 3.31 20.18
CA ALA A 68 -3.92 3.81 18.84
C ALA A 68 -2.86 4.91 18.89
N HIS A 69 -1.59 4.55 18.71
CA HIS A 69 -0.44 5.49 18.82
C HIS A 69 0.71 5.18 17.83
N ILE A 70 0.58 4.15 17.01
CA ILE A 70 1.63 3.74 16.06
C ILE A 70 1.43 4.51 14.76
N LEU A 71 2.43 5.31 14.37
CA LEU A 71 2.46 5.99 13.09
C LEU A 71 3.08 5.07 12.03
N PRO A 72 2.50 5.01 10.81
CA PRO A 72 2.95 4.06 9.82
C PRO A 72 4.26 4.48 9.12
N VAL A 73 5.09 3.49 8.80
CA VAL A 73 6.20 3.63 7.84
C VAL A 73 5.60 3.79 6.43
N PRO A 74 5.87 4.91 5.73
CA PRO A 74 5.32 5.12 4.40
C PRO A 74 6.16 4.39 3.34
N LEU A 75 5.48 3.64 2.47
CA LEU A 75 6.04 3.13 1.22
C LEU A 75 5.74 4.17 0.14
N MET A 76 6.74 4.99 -0.18
CA MET A 76 6.55 6.20 -0.98
C MET A 76 6.95 5.95 -2.43
N ASN A 77 5.96 5.86 -3.33
CA ASN A 77 6.20 5.72 -4.77
C ASN A 77 6.92 6.97 -5.32
N ILE A 78 8.12 6.80 -5.88
CA ILE A 78 8.88 7.91 -6.48
C ILE A 78 9.15 7.72 -7.97
N LEU A 79 8.95 6.51 -8.51
CA LEU A 79 9.13 6.19 -9.92
C LEU A 79 8.13 5.13 -10.36
N ASN A 80 7.48 5.39 -11.51
CA ASN A 80 6.44 4.56 -12.10
C ASN A 80 6.93 3.83 -13.35
N GLY A 81 6.45 2.61 -13.53
CA GLY A 81 6.43 1.84 -14.76
C GLY A 81 5.06 1.20 -14.97
N GLY A 82 5.01 0.02 -15.58
CA GLY A 82 3.79 -0.79 -15.66
C GLY A 82 2.59 -0.01 -16.23
N ALA A 83 1.37 -0.33 -15.80
CA ALA A 83 0.16 0.33 -16.31
C ALA A 83 0.09 1.83 -15.97
N HIS A 84 0.80 2.29 -14.92
CA HIS A 84 0.77 3.66 -14.42
C HIS A 84 1.64 4.65 -15.23
N ALA A 85 2.40 4.16 -16.21
CA ALA A 85 3.31 5.01 -17.00
C ALA A 85 3.34 4.66 -18.49
N SER A 86 3.38 5.70 -19.33
CA SER A 86 3.68 5.58 -20.76
C SER A 86 5.19 5.54 -21.01
N ASN A 87 5.90 4.64 -20.34
CA ASN A 87 7.34 4.40 -20.50
C ASN A 87 7.65 2.93 -20.81
N ASN A 88 8.94 2.56 -20.73
CA ASN A 88 9.46 1.22 -21.05
C ASN A 88 9.93 0.43 -19.81
N VAL A 89 9.40 0.75 -18.64
CA VAL A 89 9.67 0.03 -17.38
C VAL A 89 8.49 -0.90 -17.10
N ASP A 90 8.75 -2.17 -16.81
CA ASP A 90 7.69 -3.18 -16.66
C ASP A 90 7.10 -3.21 -15.26
N ALA A 91 7.91 -3.15 -14.20
CA ALA A 91 7.41 -3.09 -12.83
C ALA A 91 6.67 -1.76 -12.59
N GLN A 92 5.56 -1.83 -11.85
CA GLN A 92 4.61 -0.74 -11.76
C GLN A 92 5.09 0.41 -10.86
N GLU A 93 5.61 0.12 -9.68
CA GLU A 93 6.07 1.13 -8.73
C GLU A 93 7.41 0.79 -8.09
N PHE A 94 8.27 1.81 -8.00
CA PHE A 94 9.51 1.77 -7.27
C PHE A 94 9.42 2.77 -6.12
N MET A 95 9.31 2.22 -4.92
CA MET A 95 9.04 2.95 -3.69
C MET A 95 10.28 3.06 -2.84
N ILE A 96 10.40 4.14 -2.09
CA ILE A 96 11.37 4.28 -1.01
C ILE A 96 10.70 4.10 0.35
N VAL A 97 11.47 3.55 1.29
CA VAL A 97 11.03 3.26 2.65
C VAL A 97 12.00 3.92 3.63
N PRO A 98 11.63 5.02 4.31
CA PRO A 98 12.52 5.78 5.20
C PRO A 98 12.72 5.09 6.57
N LEU A 99 13.45 3.98 6.58
CA LEU A 99 13.66 3.12 7.75
C LEU A 99 14.35 3.78 8.94
N GLY A 100 15.25 4.73 8.67
CA GLY A 100 16.16 5.31 9.66
C GLY A 100 15.60 6.54 10.39
N ALA A 101 14.37 6.95 10.11
CA ALA A 101 13.73 8.04 10.81
C ALA A 101 13.27 7.64 12.22
N ASP A 102 13.34 8.58 13.17
CA ASP A 102 12.82 8.37 14.53
C ASP A 102 11.34 8.75 14.66
N THR A 103 10.82 9.55 13.72
CA THR A 103 9.44 10.04 13.72
C THR A 103 8.85 10.02 12.31
N PHE A 104 7.52 10.01 12.22
CA PHE A 104 6.83 10.12 10.94
C PHE A 104 7.15 11.43 10.20
N ALA A 105 7.28 12.55 10.92
CA ALA A 105 7.61 13.84 10.31
C ALA A 105 9.00 13.82 9.65
N GLU A 106 9.97 13.18 10.30
CA GLU A 106 11.28 12.96 9.71
C GLU A 106 11.23 11.99 8.52
N ALA A 107 10.49 10.88 8.64
CA ALA A 107 10.32 9.93 7.56
C ALA A 107 9.78 10.59 6.28
N LEU A 108 8.74 11.42 6.42
CA LEU A 108 8.17 12.19 5.32
C LEU A 108 9.18 13.18 4.72
N ARG A 109 9.96 13.87 5.55
CA ARG A 109 11.00 14.81 5.11
C ARG A 109 12.07 14.08 4.29
N ILE A 110 12.58 12.95 4.79
CA ILE A 110 13.55 12.09 4.08
C ILE A 110 12.99 11.72 2.70
N GLY A 111 11.75 11.23 2.65
CA GLY A 111 11.11 10.84 1.40
C GLY A 111 10.96 11.99 0.41
N ALA A 112 10.58 13.18 0.87
CA ALA A 112 10.47 14.38 0.04
C ALA A 112 11.84 14.85 -0.50
N GLU A 113 12.88 14.79 0.32
CA GLU A 113 14.26 15.12 -0.09
C GLU A 113 14.78 14.14 -1.15
N VAL A 114 14.56 12.84 -0.98
CA VAL A 114 14.91 11.82 -1.98
C VAL A 114 14.13 12.00 -3.27
N PHE A 115 12.82 12.29 -3.21
CA PHE A 115 12.00 12.60 -4.38
C PHE A 115 12.54 13.82 -5.16
N HIS A 116 12.91 14.89 -4.48
CA HIS A 116 13.50 16.06 -5.12
C HIS A 116 14.93 15.84 -5.62
N ALA A 117 15.72 14.98 -4.96
CA ALA A 117 17.01 14.53 -5.46
C ALA A 117 16.86 13.70 -6.74
N LEU A 118 15.90 12.78 -6.79
CA LEU A 118 15.56 12.00 -7.99
C LEU A 118 15.22 12.92 -9.16
N LYS A 119 14.41 13.97 -8.94
CA LYS A 119 14.11 14.98 -9.96
C LYS A 119 15.38 15.59 -10.57
N LYS A 120 16.38 15.92 -9.74
CA LYS A 120 17.66 16.48 -10.19
C LYS A 120 18.50 15.46 -10.96
N VAL A 121 18.54 14.20 -10.50
CA VAL A 121 19.22 13.09 -11.19
C VAL A 121 18.64 12.91 -12.60
N LEU A 122 17.31 12.79 -12.70
CA LEU A 122 16.60 12.63 -13.98
C LEU A 122 16.82 13.82 -14.92
N THR A 123 16.70 15.05 -14.40
CA THR A 123 16.93 16.27 -15.19
C THR A 123 18.36 16.33 -15.74
N SER A 124 19.35 15.96 -14.93
CA SER A 124 20.76 15.95 -15.33
C SER A 124 21.04 14.90 -16.41
N ALA A 125 20.33 13.78 -16.36
CA ALA A 125 20.32 12.74 -17.40
C ALA A 125 19.45 13.09 -18.62
N LYS A 126 18.81 14.28 -18.64
CA LYS A 126 17.88 14.73 -19.68
C LYS A 126 16.66 13.82 -19.85
N LEU A 127 16.24 13.16 -18.79
CA LEU A 127 15.05 12.32 -18.72
C LEU A 127 13.83 13.15 -18.30
N SER A 128 12.63 12.66 -18.63
CA SER A 128 11.37 13.28 -18.24
C SER A 128 11.22 13.30 -16.72
N THR A 129 10.73 14.43 -16.18
CA THR A 129 10.29 14.56 -14.79
C THR A 129 8.79 14.80 -14.69
N ALA A 130 8.03 14.39 -15.71
CA ALA A 130 6.57 14.32 -15.62
C ALA A 130 6.18 13.26 -14.59
N VAL A 131 5.08 13.51 -13.88
CA VAL A 131 4.57 12.62 -12.84
C VAL A 131 3.39 11.80 -13.36
N GLY A 132 3.29 10.54 -12.92
CA GLY A 132 2.13 9.68 -13.15
C GLY A 132 0.97 9.97 -12.20
N ASP A 133 0.00 9.06 -12.16
CA ASP A 133 -1.23 9.20 -11.37
C ASP A 133 -0.97 9.28 -9.86
N GLU A 134 0.09 8.62 -9.39
CA GLU A 134 0.50 8.54 -7.99
C GLU A 134 1.57 9.57 -7.60
N GLY A 135 1.95 10.45 -8.54
CA GLY A 135 2.89 11.55 -8.30
C GLY A 135 4.38 11.19 -8.44
N GLY A 136 4.73 9.91 -8.62
CA GLY A 136 6.08 9.46 -8.95
C GLY A 136 6.47 9.81 -10.40
N PHE A 137 7.77 9.85 -10.71
CA PHE A 137 8.24 10.16 -12.07
C PHE A 137 8.08 8.98 -13.03
N ALA A 138 7.86 9.24 -14.31
CA ALA A 138 7.75 8.19 -15.34
C ALA A 138 8.79 8.38 -16.46
N PRO A 139 10.10 8.24 -16.18
CA PRO A 139 11.16 8.38 -17.19
C PRO A 139 11.24 7.17 -18.11
N MET A 140 11.85 7.35 -19.27
CA MET A 140 12.32 6.24 -20.11
C MET A 140 13.65 5.73 -19.54
N LEU A 141 13.76 4.43 -19.28
CA LEU A 141 14.93 3.80 -18.69
C LEU A 141 15.25 2.48 -19.39
N PRO A 142 16.53 2.11 -19.56
CA PRO A 142 16.88 0.94 -20.37
C PRO A 142 16.43 -0.41 -19.79
N SER A 143 16.18 -0.50 -18.47
CA SER A 143 15.65 -1.70 -17.81
C SER A 143 15.04 -1.37 -16.44
N ASN A 144 14.44 -2.38 -15.80
CA ASN A 144 13.96 -2.29 -14.41
C ASN A 144 15.11 -2.09 -13.42
N GLU A 145 16.27 -2.71 -13.65
CA GLU A 145 17.49 -2.50 -12.85
C GLU A 145 17.98 -1.06 -12.95
N ALA A 146 17.89 -0.45 -14.13
CA ALA A 146 18.24 0.97 -14.27
C ALA A 146 17.31 1.89 -13.46
N ALA A 147 16.06 1.48 -13.20
CA ALA A 147 15.17 2.19 -12.28
C ALA A 147 15.65 2.04 -10.83
N LEU A 148 16.04 0.83 -10.41
CA LEU A 148 16.64 0.58 -9.09
C LEU A 148 17.93 1.39 -8.90
N ASP A 149 18.83 1.41 -9.89
CA ASP A 149 20.09 2.17 -9.86
C ASP A 149 19.83 3.68 -9.69
N VAL A 150 18.87 4.22 -10.41
CA VAL A 150 18.51 5.64 -10.34
C VAL A 150 17.88 6.00 -8.98
N VAL A 151 17.09 5.10 -8.39
CA VAL A 151 16.57 5.25 -7.03
C VAL A 151 17.71 5.25 -6.02
N MET A 152 18.65 4.30 -6.11
CA MET A 152 19.84 4.24 -5.25
C MET A 152 20.69 5.51 -5.37
N GLN A 153 20.88 6.02 -6.59
CA GLN A 153 21.58 7.27 -6.83
C GLN A 153 20.84 8.46 -6.17
N ALA A 154 19.51 8.51 -6.27
CA ALA A 154 18.72 9.57 -5.65
C ALA A 154 18.84 9.57 -4.12
N ILE A 155 18.79 8.39 -3.49
CA ILE A 155 19.00 8.21 -2.04
C ILE A 155 20.37 8.78 -1.64
N ALA A 156 21.44 8.40 -2.36
CA ALA A 156 22.79 8.87 -2.08
C ALA A 156 22.95 10.39 -2.30
N VAL A 157 22.37 10.94 -3.37
CA VAL A 157 22.41 12.39 -3.67
C VAL A 157 21.65 13.21 -2.62
N ALA A 158 20.60 12.65 -2.03
CA ALA A 158 19.90 13.26 -0.90
C ALA A 158 20.68 13.22 0.41
N GLY A 159 21.80 12.48 0.46
CA GLY A 159 22.68 12.38 1.63
C GLY A 159 22.33 11.24 2.58
N TYR A 160 21.50 10.27 2.15
CA TYR A 160 21.08 9.13 2.94
C TYR A 160 21.81 7.85 2.53
N GLY A 161 22.02 6.94 3.47
CA GLY A 161 22.62 5.62 3.24
C GLY A 161 21.58 4.59 2.79
N PRO A 162 21.68 4.01 1.58
CA PRO A 162 20.79 2.93 1.15
C PRO A 162 20.87 1.71 2.06
N GLY A 163 19.72 1.13 2.40
CA GLY A 163 19.57 0.01 3.34
C GLY A 163 19.80 0.37 4.82
N LYS A 164 20.46 1.50 5.11
CA LYS A 164 20.61 2.03 6.47
C LYS A 164 19.48 3.00 6.84
N ASP A 165 19.36 4.06 6.05
CA ASP A 165 18.43 5.16 6.31
C ASP A 165 17.18 5.03 5.42
N VAL A 166 17.36 4.57 4.19
CA VAL A 166 16.29 4.39 3.20
C VAL A 166 16.45 3.04 2.48
N ALA A 167 15.39 2.24 2.45
CA ALA A 167 15.30 1.00 1.67
C ALA A 167 14.35 1.16 0.47
N ILE A 168 14.21 0.09 -0.32
CA ILE A 168 13.36 0.04 -1.50
C ILE A 168 12.20 -0.93 -1.25
N ALA A 169 11.01 -0.57 -1.71
CA ALA A 169 9.88 -1.48 -1.89
C ALA A 169 9.45 -1.46 -3.35
N LEU A 170 8.90 -2.57 -3.84
CA LEU A 170 8.45 -2.72 -5.22
C LEU A 170 6.99 -3.12 -5.25
N ASP A 171 6.25 -2.58 -6.21
CA ASP A 171 5.01 -3.18 -6.71
C ASP A 171 5.25 -3.57 -8.16
N VAL A 172 5.25 -4.87 -8.43
CA VAL A 172 5.47 -5.37 -9.78
C VAL A 172 4.16 -5.38 -10.58
N ALA A 173 3.02 -5.54 -9.91
CA ALA A 173 1.72 -5.81 -10.52
C ALA A 173 1.82 -6.93 -11.60
N ALA A 174 2.43 -8.06 -11.24
CA ALA A 174 2.85 -9.08 -12.21
C ALA A 174 1.69 -9.74 -12.97
N SER A 175 0.45 -9.60 -12.49
CA SER A 175 -0.76 -9.94 -13.24
C SER A 175 -0.80 -9.25 -14.62
N GLU A 176 -0.35 -7.99 -14.73
CA GLU A 176 -0.27 -7.24 -16.00
C GLU A 176 0.81 -7.76 -16.96
N LEU A 177 1.79 -8.49 -16.42
CA LEU A 177 2.86 -9.12 -17.18
C LEU A 177 2.48 -10.54 -17.62
N TYR A 178 1.50 -11.17 -16.98
CA TYR A 178 1.20 -12.58 -17.19
C TYR A 178 0.36 -12.83 -18.44
N ARG A 179 0.93 -13.55 -19.42
CA ARG A 179 0.28 -13.90 -20.69
C ARG A 179 0.68 -15.30 -21.15
N ASP A 180 -0.32 -16.11 -21.46
CA ASP A 180 -0.14 -17.47 -22.01
C ASP A 180 0.80 -18.35 -21.15
N GLY A 181 0.63 -18.30 -19.82
CA GLY A 181 1.40 -19.14 -18.89
C GLY A 181 2.82 -18.64 -18.59
N ALA A 182 3.17 -17.42 -18.98
CA ALA A 182 4.48 -16.82 -18.72
C ALA A 182 4.38 -15.33 -18.39
N TYR A 183 5.37 -14.82 -17.67
CA TYR A 183 5.54 -13.39 -17.39
C TYR A 183 6.31 -12.72 -18.53
N VAL A 184 5.68 -11.76 -19.21
CA VAL A 184 6.19 -11.11 -20.42
C VAL A 184 6.47 -9.64 -20.15
N PHE A 185 7.76 -9.28 -20.18
CA PHE A 185 8.28 -7.93 -19.95
C PHE A 185 8.15 -7.11 -21.24
N HIS A 186 6.90 -6.90 -21.64
CA HIS A 186 6.51 -6.37 -22.95
C HIS A 186 6.81 -4.88 -23.14
N LYS A 187 7.07 -4.13 -22.06
CA LYS A 187 7.50 -2.73 -22.13
C LYS A 187 9.03 -2.61 -22.22
N GLY A 188 9.76 -3.51 -21.58
CA GLY A 188 11.23 -3.54 -21.56
C GLY A 188 11.82 -4.38 -22.68
N ASP A 189 12.45 -5.50 -22.30
CA ASP A 189 13.28 -6.35 -23.18
C ASP A 189 12.48 -7.39 -23.99
N GLY A 190 11.17 -7.52 -23.72
CA GLY A 190 10.31 -8.54 -24.32
C GLY A 190 10.58 -9.96 -23.81
N ALA A 191 11.39 -10.11 -22.76
CA ALA A 191 11.73 -11.42 -22.23
C ALA A 191 10.48 -12.10 -21.65
N ARG A 192 10.43 -13.42 -21.85
CA ARG A 192 9.40 -14.31 -21.30
C ARG A 192 10.05 -15.12 -20.19
N ARG A 193 9.44 -15.12 -19.01
CA ARG A 193 9.92 -15.82 -17.82
C ARG A 193 8.84 -16.73 -17.29
N SER A 194 9.22 -17.92 -16.85
CA SER A 194 8.42 -18.74 -15.94
C SER A 194 8.36 -18.10 -14.54
N ALA A 195 7.48 -18.59 -13.67
CA ALA A 195 7.43 -18.15 -12.28
C ALA A 195 8.79 -18.33 -11.58
N ALA A 196 9.42 -19.49 -11.74
CA ALA A 196 10.74 -19.79 -11.16
C ALA A 196 11.83 -18.81 -11.65
N GLU A 197 11.88 -18.50 -12.95
CA GLU A 197 12.85 -17.53 -13.49
C GLU A 197 12.59 -16.10 -12.99
N LEU A 198 11.33 -15.74 -12.75
CA LEU A 198 10.97 -14.44 -12.19
C LEU A 198 11.33 -14.37 -10.69
N ILE A 199 11.14 -15.44 -9.94
CA ILE A 199 11.58 -15.55 -8.54
C ILE A 199 13.12 -15.47 -8.46
N ASP A 200 13.84 -16.09 -9.40
CA ASP A 200 15.31 -15.96 -9.49
C ASP A 200 15.74 -14.51 -9.75
N LEU A 201 15.02 -13.79 -10.60
CA LEU A 201 15.27 -12.37 -10.83
C LEU A 201 15.06 -11.55 -9.54
N TYR A 202 13.97 -11.78 -8.82
CA TYR A 202 13.74 -11.11 -7.53
C TYR A 202 14.80 -11.44 -6.49
N ALA A 203 15.24 -12.70 -6.42
CA ALA A 203 16.33 -13.09 -5.53
C ALA A 203 17.62 -12.31 -5.85
N ALA A 204 17.96 -12.19 -7.13
CA ALA A 204 19.12 -11.41 -7.58
C ALA A 204 18.96 -9.91 -7.25
N TRP A 205 17.77 -9.34 -7.40
CA TRP A 205 17.51 -7.95 -7.00
C TRP A 205 17.60 -7.75 -5.49
N VAL A 206 17.05 -8.64 -4.67
CA VAL A 206 17.15 -8.58 -3.20
C VAL A 206 18.59 -8.75 -2.73
N ASP A 207 19.44 -9.50 -3.45
CA ASP A 207 20.87 -9.61 -3.16
C ASP A 207 21.65 -8.34 -3.52
N ALA A 208 21.23 -7.62 -4.57
CA ALA A 208 21.95 -6.47 -5.11
C ALA A 208 21.49 -5.11 -4.53
N TYR A 209 20.22 -5.01 -4.13
CA TYR A 209 19.58 -3.77 -3.69
C TYR A 209 18.93 -3.96 -2.31
N PRO A 210 18.80 -2.90 -1.49
CA PRO A 210 18.17 -2.98 -0.17
C PRO A 210 16.63 -3.05 -0.29
N ILE A 211 16.12 -4.07 -0.99
CA ILE A 211 14.69 -4.30 -1.17
C ILE A 211 14.16 -5.01 0.07
N VAL A 212 13.16 -4.40 0.71
CA VAL A 212 12.54 -4.93 1.94
C VAL A 212 11.12 -5.42 1.73
N SER A 213 10.50 -5.07 0.60
CA SER A 213 9.12 -5.45 0.30
C SER A 213 8.90 -5.59 -1.21
N ILE A 214 8.19 -6.64 -1.61
CA ILE A 214 7.74 -6.89 -2.98
C ILE A 214 6.23 -7.17 -2.92
N GLU A 215 5.47 -6.33 -3.60
CA GLU A 215 4.03 -6.43 -3.80
C GLU A 215 3.75 -7.03 -5.19
N ASP A 216 2.78 -7.95 -5.22
CA ASP A 216 2.29 -8.62 -6.42
C ASP A 216 3.38 -9.10 -7.38
N GLY A 217 4.37 -9.80 -6.81
CA GLY A 217 5.51 -10.35 -7.55
C GLY A 217 5.12 -11.44 -8.57
N LEU A 218 3.96 -12.06 -8.41
CA LEU A 218 3.40 -13.06 -9.32
C LEU A 218 1.91 -12.77 -9.57
N ALA A 219 1.34 -13.34 -10.62
CA ALA A 219 -0.05 -13.12 -11.00
C ALA A 219 -1.01 -13.58 -9.89
N GLU A 220 -2.18 -12.93 -9.81
CA GLU A 220 -3.18 -13.11 -8.74
C GLU A 220 -3.67 -14.56 -8.55
N ASP A 221 -3.61 -15.38 -9.60
CA ASP A 221 -4.05 -16.78 -9.59
C ASP A 221 -2.90 -17.79 -9.70
N ASP A 222 -1.63 -17.35 -9.73
CA ASP A 222 -0.44 -18.23 -9.72
C ASP A 222 -0.08 -18.68 -8.30
N TRP A 223 -1.01 -19.34 -7.62
CA TRP A 223 -0.87 -19.71 -6.21
C TRP A 223 0.31 -20.65 -5.93
N ASP A 224 0.65 -21.52 -6.88
CA ASP A 224 1.78 -22.44 -6.74
C ASP A 224 3.10 -21.67 -6.87
N GLY A 225 3.20 -20.74 -7.83
CA GLY A 225 4.34 -19.82 -7.91
C GLY A 225 4.46 -18.94 -6.67
N TRP A 226 3.35 -18.43 -6.13
CA TRP A 226 3.35 -17.65 -4.89
C TRP A 226 3.84 -18.46 -3.68
N ALA A 227 3.48 -19.74 -3.58
CA ALA A 227 4.01 -20.62 -2.54
C ALA A 227 5.52 -20.81 -2.69
N GLU A 228 6.02 -21.01 -3.92
CA GLU A 228 7.46 -21.08 -4.21
C GLU A 228 8.19 -19.77 -3.86
N LEU A 229 7.63 -18.62 -4.27
CA LEU A 229 8.16 -17.28 -3.96
C LEU A 229 8.27 -17.09 -2.45
N THR A 230 7.24 -17.50 -1.71
CA THR A 230 7.19 -17.39 -0.24
C THR A 230 8.22 -18.28 0.41
N GLN A 231 8.34 -19.54 -0.04
CA GLN A 231 9.35 -20.47 0.46
C GLN A 231 10.77 -19.94 0.24
N ARG A 232 11.03 -19.26 -0.88
CA ARG A 232 12.38 -18.83 -1.24
C ARG A 232 12.78 -17.49 -0.65
N LEU A 233 11.86 -16.53 -0.56
CA LEU A 233 12.18 -15.15 -0.21
C LEU A 233 11.46 -14.64 1.04
N GLY A 234 10.39 -15.31 1.52
CA GLY A 234 9.53 -14.81 2.59
C GLY A 234 10.22 -14.61 3.95
N ASP A 235 11.40 -15.20 4.18
CA ASP A 235 12.21 -14.95 5.38
C ASP A 235 13.14 -13.74 5.26
N ARG A 236 13.34 -13.23 4.05
CA ARG A 236 14.28 -12.15 3.71
C ARG A 236 13.58 -10.85 3.31
N VAL A 237 12.36 -10.94 2.79
CA VAL A 237 11.61 -9.82 2.23
C VAL A 237 10.13 -9.94 2.61
N GLN A 238 9.48 -8.80 2.82
CA GLN A 238 8.03 -8.76 2.89
C GLN A 238 7.45 -9.07 1.50
N LEU A 239 6.46 -9.96 1.46
CA LEU A 239 5.74 -10.37 0.26
C LEU A 239 4.28 -9.95 0.45
N VAL A 240 3.88 -8.92 -0.26
CA VAL A 240 2.57 -8.27 -0.12
C VAL A 240 1.65 -8.78 -1.23
N GLY A 241 0.54 -9.41 -0.86
CA GLY A 241 -0.54 -9.70 -1.80
C GLY A 241 -1.54 -8.55 -1.86
N ASP A 242 -1.70 -7.94 -3.04
CA ASP A 242 -2.74 -6.95 -3.34
C ASP A 242 -3.86 -7.59 -4.16
N ASP A 243 -3.69 -7.80 -5.46
CA ASP A 243 -4.66 -8.50 -6.31
C ASP A 243 -4.84 -9.95 -5.84
N LEU A 244 -3.75 -10.57 -5.34
CA LEU A 244 -3.76 -11.91 -4.77
C LEU A 244 -4.83 -12.10 -3.68
N PHE A 245 -5.02 -11.10 -2.80
CA PHE A 245 -5.95 -11.20 -1.68
C PHE A 245 -7.18 -10.31 -1.81
N CYS A 246 -7.09 -9.21 -2.56
CA CYS A 246 -8.14 -8.24 -2.84
C CYS A 246 -8.92 -7.80 -1.58
N THR A 247 -8.21 -7.59 -0.47
CA THR A 247 -8.78 -7.27 0.85
C THR A 247 -9.90 -8.26 1.27
N SER A 248 -9.83 -9.52 0.85
CA SER A 248 -10.83 -10.56 1.13
C SER A 248 -10.37 -11.47 2.26
N VAL A 249 -11.20 -11.61 3.30
CA VAL A 249 -11.01 -12.54 4.42
C VAL A 249 -10.89 -13.99 3.91
N GLU A 250 -11.65 -14.37 2.89
CA GLU A 250 -11.63 -15.72 2.32
C GLU A 250 -10.31 -16.01 1.60
N ARG A 251 -9.87 -15.11 0.70
CA ARG A 251 -8.62 -15.30 -0.05
C ARG A 251 -7.40 -15.22 0.88
N LEU A 252 -7.41 -14.29 1.83
CA LEU A 252 -6.36 -14.21 2.84
C LEU A 252 -6.30 -15.49 3.70
N GLY A 253 -7.45 -16.00 4.15
CA GLY A 253 -7.53 -17.26 4.89
C GLY A 253 -6.92 -18.43 4.12
N ASN A 254 -7.25 -18.57 2.83
CA ASN A 254 -6.65 -19.58 1.96
C ASN A 254 -5.12 -19.41 1.84
N GLY A 255 -4.64 -18.18 1.69
CA GLY A 255 -3.21 -17.88 1.63
C GLY A 255 -2.47 -18.26 2.91
N ILE A 256 -3.04 -17.93 4.07
CA ILE A 256 -2.50 -18.31 5.38
C ILE A 256 -2.40 -19.84 5.51
N GLU A 257 -3.46 -20.58 5.15
CA GLU A 257 -3.46 -22.04 5.22
C GLU A 257 -2.40 -22.69 4.32
N ARG A 258 -2.09 -22.06 3.18
CA ARG A 258 -1.12 -22.55 2.19
C ARG A 258 0.30 -22.02 2.39
N GLY A 259 0.52 -21.12 3.35
CA GLY A 259 1.82 -20.46 3.55
C GLY A 259 2.23 -19.58 2.37
N VAL A 260 1.26 -18.84 1.81
CA VAL A 260 1.43 -17.96 0.66
C VAL A 260 1.50 -16.50 1.11
N ALA A 261 2.51 -15.78 0.63
CA ALA A 261 2.88 -14.42 1.03
C ALA A 261 3.16 -14.31 2.54
N ASN A 262 3.43 -13.09 3.02
CA ASN A 262 3.56 -12.83 4.46
C ASN A 262 2.97 -11.47 4.87
N SER A 263 2.30 -10.80 3.93
CA SER A 263 1.65 -9.51 4.13
C SER A 263 0.51 -9.32 3.14
N ILE A 264 -0.46 -8.48 3.50
CA ILE A 264 -1.59 -8.09 2.64
C ILE A 264 -1.64 -6.58 2.42
N LEU A 265 -1.99 -6.15 1.21
CA LEU A 265 -2.35 -4.77 0.93
C LEU A 265 -3.85 -4.57 1.22
N ILE A 266 -4.18 -3.58 2.04
CA ILE A 266 -5.55 -3.29 2.45
C ILE A 266 -6.07 -2.08 1.69
N LYS A 267 -7.02 -2.31 0.79
CA LYS A 267 -7.76 -1.27 0.06
C LYS A 267 -9.23 -1.34 0.46
N VAL A 268 -9.67 -0.37 1.26
CA VAL A 268 -11.03 -0.30 1.82
C VAL A 268 -12.14 -0.50 0.77
N ASN A 269 -11.90 -0.05 -0.47
CA ASN A 269 -12.87 -0.14 -1.55
C ASN A 269 -12.87 -1.44 -2.34
N GLN A 270 -11.88 -2.32 -2.17
CA GLN A 270 -11.94 -3.68 -2.74
C GLN A 270 -13.03 -4.51 -2.05
N ILE A 271 -13.20 -4.36 -0.73
CA ILE A 271 -14.20 -5.12 0.04
C ILE A 271 -15.51 -4.35 0.27
N GLY A 272 -15.45 -3.03 0.45
CA GLY A 272 -16.62 -2.14 0.38
C GLY A 272 -17.29 -1.76 1.69
N THR A 273 -16.84 -2.25 2.86
CA THR A 273 -17.25 -1.75 4.18
C THR A 273 -16.06 -1.61 5.12
N LEU A 274 -16.19 -0.75 6.13
CA LEU A 274 -15.20 -0.62 7.20
C LEU A 274 -15.12 -1.89 8.05
N THR A 275 -16.26 -2.50 8.36
CA THR A 275 -16.31 -3.74 9.16
C THR A 275 -15.53 -4.87 8.50
N GLU A 276 -15.77 -5.16 7.21
CA GLU A 276 -15.04 -6.23 6.51
C GLU A 276 -13.55 -5.88 6.33
N THR A 277 -13.21 -4.60 6.16
CA THR A 277 -11.81 -4.15 6.13
C THR A 277 -11.12 -4.47 7.46
N LEU A 278 -11.71 -4.10 8.59
CA LEU A 278 -11.14 -4.36 9.92
C LEU A 278 -11.04 -5.85 10.22
N GLN A 279 -12.02 -6.66 9.79
CA GLN A 279 -11.94 -8.12 9.90
C GLN A 279 -10.75 -8.70 9.12
N CYS A 280 -10.48 -8.19 7.92
CA CYS A 280 -9.32 -8.60 7.13
C CYS A 280 -7.99 -8.23 7.81
N ILE A 281 -7.90 -7.01 8.36
CA ILE A 281 -6.74 -6.56 9.14
C ILE A 281 -6.51 -7.45 10.37
N GLU A 282 -7.58 -7.75 11.13
CA GLU A 282 -7.47 -8.58 12.33
C GLU A 282 -7.10 -10.03 12.01
N LEU A 283 -7.61 -10.60 10.91
CA LEU A 283 -7.16 -11.91 10.43
C LEU A 283 -5.66 -11.91 10.11
N ALA A 284 -5.18 -10.92 9.38
CA ALA A 284 -3.74 -10.80 9.06
C ALA A 284 -2.90 -10.76 10.33
N LYS A 285 -3.26 -9.89 11.29
CA LYS A 285 -2.55 -9.74 12.57
C LYS A 285 -2.56 -11.02 13.40
N ALA A 286 -3.73 -11.67 13.52
CA ALA A 286 -3.87 -12.92 14.27
C ALA A 286 -3.05 -14.08 13.69
N SER A 287 -2.77 -14.03 12.38
CA SER A 287 -1.98 -15.02 11.65
C SER A 287 -0.53 -14.61 11.41
N ALA A 288 -0.04 -13.56 12.10
CA ALA A 288 1.33 -13.04 11.96
C ALA A 288 1.71 -12.54 10.56
N TYR A 289 0.71 -12.16 9.75
CA TYR A 289 0.92 -11.44 8.49
C TYR A 289 1.06 -9.94 8.77
N GLY A 290 1.88 -9.28 7.96
CA GLY A 290 1.85 -7.82 7.85
C GLY A 290 0.57 -7.33 7.18
N ALA A 291 0.23 -6.07 7.42
CA ALA A 291 -0.81 -5.38 6.66
C ALA A 291 -0.32 -3.99 6.29
N VAL A 292 -0.61 -3.56 5.06
CA VAL A 292 -0.24 -2.24 4.55
C VAL A 292 -1.52 -1.53 4.12
N ILE A 293 -1.89 -0.46 4.81
CA ILE A 293 -3.05 0.34 4.39
C ILE A 293 -2.70 1.06 3.09
N SER A 294 -3.56 0.97 2.08
CA SER A 294 -3.28 1.52 0.76
C SER A 294 -4.33 2.49 0.25
N HIS A 295 -3.86 3.46 -0.53
CA HIS A 295 -4.66 4.27 -1.42
C HIS A 295 -5.11 3.51 -2.68
N ARG A 296 -5.76 4.21 -3.61
CA ARG A 296 -5.97 3.79 -5.01
C ARG A 296 -5.30 4.75 -6.00
N SER A 297 -5.11 4.32 -7.25
CA SER A 297 -4.60 5.20 -8.32
C SER A 297 -5.51 6.41 -8.55
N GLY A 298 -6.84 6.24 -8.47
CA GLY A 298 -7.80 7.35 -8.38
C GLY A 298 -8.13 7.69 -6.92
N GLU A 299 -7.63 8.82 -6.42
CA GLU A 299 -7.88 9.29 -5.05
C GLU A 299 -8.60 10.63 -4.99
N THR A 300 -9.06 10.97 -3.79
CA THR A 300 -9.69 12.25 -3.46
C THR A 300 -8.90 13.00 -2.39
N GLU A 301 -9.43 14.11 -1.90
CA GLU A 301 -8.94 14.83 -0.72
C GLU A 301 -9.21 14.09 0.60
N ASP A 302 -10.03 13.03 0.60
CA ASP A 302 -10.36 12.27 1.81
C ASP A 302 -9.07 11.66 2.41
N THR A 303 -8.97 11.64 3.74
CA THR A 303 -7.76 11.19 4.45
C THR A 303 -8.00 9.97 5.35
N PHE A 304 -9.11 9.25 5.18
CA PHE A 304 -9.56 8.19 6.07
C PHE A 304 -8.48 7.13 6.32
N ILE A 305 -7.74 6.77 5.28
CA ILE A 305 -6.70 5.74 5.37
C ILE A 305 -5.53 6.12 6.30
N ALA A 306 -5.28 7.41 6.53
CA ALA A 306 -4.29 7.87 7.50
C ALA A 306 -4.74 7.53 8.93
N ASP A 307 -5.98 7.88 9.28
CA ASP A 307 -6.58 7.53 10.57
C ASP A 307 -6.70 6.01 10.74
N LEU A 308 -7.07 5.27 9.68
CA LEU A 308 -7.17 3.81 9.71
C LEU A 308 -5.81 3.14 9.97
N ALA A 309 -4.74 3.64 9.37
CA ALA A 309 -3.39 3.10 9.58
C ALA A 309 -2.94 3.24 11.04
N VAL A 310 -3.25 4.37 11.68
CA VAL A 310 -2.94 4.61 13.10
C VAL A 310 -3.88 3.82 14.02
N ALA A 311 -5.17 3.79 13.70
CA ALA A 311 -6.18 3.06 14.48
C ALA A 311 -5.88 1.56 14.56
N SER A 312 -5.55 0.95 13.43
CA SER A 312 -5.30 -0.48 13.34
C SER A 312 -3.94 -0.91 13.90
N GLY A 313 -3.00 0.03 14.00
CA GLY A 313 -1.64 -0.22 14.48
C GLY A 313 -0.81 -1.12 13.55
N VAL A 314 -1.19 -1.26 12.28
CA VAL A 314 -0.50 -2.15 11.32
C VAL A 314 0.91 -1.68 10.95
N GLY A 315 1.22 -0.41 11.21
CA GLY A 315 2.57 0.14 11.11
C GLY A 315 3.03 0.49 9.69
N GLN A 316 2.24 0.26 8.64
CA GLN A 316 2.65 0.59 7.25
C GLN A 316 1.52 1.26 6.46
N ILE A 317 1.90 2.15 5.54
CA ILE A 317 0.97 2.81 4.63
C ILE A 317 1.59 2.97 3.23
N LYS A 318 0.83 2.66 2.17
CA LYS A 318 1.15 2.94 0.76
C LYS A 318 0.17 4.01 0.26
N THR A 319 0.61 5.27 0.24
CA THR A 319 -0.26 6.40 -0.15
C THR A 319 0.34 7.30 -1.24
N GLY A 320 1.32 6.77 -1.99
CA GLY A 320 1.87 7.40 -3.18
C GLY A 320 3.05 8.33 -2.91
N SER A 321 3.35 9.19 -3.87
CA SER A 321 4.52 10.06 -3.83
C SER A 321 4.38 11.27 -2.89
N ALA A 322 5.49 11.96 -2.64
CA ALA A 322 5.51 13.27 -1.98
C ALA A 322 5.06 14.41 -2.91
N SER A 323 4.13 14.15 -3.83
CA SER A 323 3.56 15.11 -4.76
C SER A 323 2.09 14.80 -5.03
N ARG A 324 1.37 15.79 -5.57
CA ARG A 324 -0.10 15.80 -5.75
C ARG A 324 -0.88 15.75 -4.43
N THR A 325 -1.92 16.59 -4.33
CA THR A 325 -2.66 16.76 -3.07
C THR A 325 -3.49 15.53 -2.70
N ASP A 326 -3.94 14.76 -3.69
CA ASP A 326 -4.62 13.47 -3.50
C ASP A 326 -3.77 12.47 -2.67
N ARG A 327 -2.44 12.57 -2.73
CA ARG A 327 -1.47 11.82 -1.90
C ARG A 327 -1.10 12.58 -0.63
N VAL A 328 -0.61 13.80 -0.81
CA VAL A 328 -0.03 14.62 0.27
C VAL A 328 -1.05 14.96 1.36
N ALA A 329 -2.35 14.98 1.06
CA ALA A 329 -3.39 15.12 2.07
C ALA A 329 -3.31 14.06 3.18
N LYS A 330 -3.00 12.80 2.83
CA LYS A 330 -2.87 11.70 3.80
C LYS A 330 -1.62 11.86 4.65
N TYR A 331 -0.49 12.23 4.04
CA TYR A 331 0.73 12.57 4.78
C TYR A 331 0.52 13.75 5.75
N ASN A 332 -0.18 14.79 5.32
CA ASN A 332 -0.53 15.91 6.18
C ASN A 332 -1.44 15.50 7.34
N GLN A 333 -2.36 14.56 7.12
CA GLN A 333 -3.18 14.02 8.20
C GLN A 333 -2.34 13.22 9.21
N LEU A 334 -1.39 12.41 8.74
CA LEU A 334 -0.45 11.71 9.61
C LEU A 334 0.45 12.66 10.41
N LEU A 335 0.84 13.80 9.84
CA LEU A 335 1.52 14.86 10.60
C LEU A 335 0.64 15.42 11.72
N ARG A 336 -0.65 15.69 11.46
CA ARG A 336 -1.59 16.17 12.48
C ARG A 336 -1.81 15.14 13.58
N ILE A 337 -1.98 13.86 13.22
CA ILE A 337 -2.13 12.77 14.19
C ILE A 337 -0.86 12.65 15.04
N ALA A 338 0.33 12.74 14.44
CA ALA A 338 1.59 12.73 15.16
C ALA A 338 1.72 13.93 16.12
N GLU A 339 1.32 15.14 15.69
CA GLU A 339 1.28 16.33 16.54
C GLU A 339 0.33 16.17 17.73
N GLU A 340 -0.85 15.58 17.51
CA GLU A 340 -1.86 15.34 18.55
C GLU A 340 -1.41 14.29 19.56
N LEU A 341 -0.76 13.21 19.08
CA LEU A 341 -0.18 12.17 19.93
C LEU A 341 1.06 12.67 20.70
N ASN A 342 1.79 13.65 20.17
CA ASN A 342 2.99 14.23 20.75
C ASN A 342 3.97 13.13 21.24
N ASP A 343 4.39 13.17 22.51
CA ASP A 343 5.42 12.29 23.07
C ASP A 343 5.05 10.79 23.11
N VAL A 344 3.76 10.44 22.93
CA VAL A 344 3.33 9.03 22.90
C VAL A 344 3.24 8.46 21.49
N ALA A 345 3.49 9.26 20.46
CA ALA A 345 3.58 8.78 19.09
C ALA A 345 4.77 7.80 18.94
N HIS A 346 4.51 6.61 18.39
CA HIS A 346 5.56 5.64 18.10
C HIS A 346 5.69 5.42 16.59
N TYR A 347 6.88 5.64 16.05
CA TYR A 347 7.23 5.28 14.69
C TYR A 347 8.14 4.03 14.72
N PRO A 348 7.71 2.89 14.13
CA PRO A 348 8.45 1.64 14.26
C PRO A 348 9.67 1.57 13.32
N GLY A 349 9.68 2.34 12.23
CA GLY A 349 10.81 2.43 11.30
C GLY A 349 11.31 1.04 10.85
N ARG A 350 12.61 0.81 11.04
CA ARG A 350 13.29 -0.46 10.70
C ARG A 350 12.67 -1.71 11.32
N THR A 351 12.03 -1.64 12.49
CA THR A 351 11.62 -2.84 13.23
C THR A 351 10.53 -3.67 12.55
N LEU A 352 9.87 -3.11 11.54
CA LEU A 352 8.84 -3.82 10.76
C LEU A 352 9.41 -4.80 9.74
N PHE A 353 10.68 -4.67 9.39
CA PHE A 353 11.30 -5.45 8.32
C PHE A 353 12.34 -6.42 8.89
N ARG A 354 12.41 -7.60 8.28
CA ARG A 354 13.44 -8.61 8.57
C ARG A 354 14.69 -8.26 7.76
N LEU A 355 15.53 -7.38 8.33
CA LEU A 355 16.74 -6.83 7.72
C LEU A 355 18.03 -7.39 8.32
#